data_AF-A0A0C2X3Z4-F1
#
_entry.id   AF-A0A0C2X3Z4-F1
#
_cell.length_a   1.000
_cell.length_b   1.000
_cell.length_c   1.000
_cell.angle_alpha   90.00
_cell.angle_beta   90.00
_cell.angle_gamma   90.00
#
_symmetry.space_group_name_H-M   'P 1'
#
loop_
_entity.id
_entity.type
_entity.pdbx_description
1 polymer ?
#
loop_
_entity_poly.entity_id
_entity_poly.type
_entity_poly.pdbx_seq_one_letter_code
_entity_poly.pdbx_strand_id
1 'polypeptide(L)'
;MKMGIKHRATAALALFSFNSLQVNAWGAGGHEITATIAQIYLHPSVLPQICALVYPYTPPKEPCHLAPIATWADRIRGLAQYRWAAPFHYVGGTSDWPPNKCVFGEDGWEGKDGVNVLGGIWNTTQWLKDGRPGAAEAVKFLIHFLGDLHQPLHMTARQRGGNDIKVHFHHRITNLHSVWDSRLLSNSILDTPHNYTRPLPSPRVEAALRGAIYDPLIRSIIWEGLLQAWKDDLEEWISCPTLDSRSGPSIENQQLPLGSSVSIAEHDARRWDDDFVCPYHWAKPTAALNCEITFPEELDWAPNSTDPHPAIELDTPRYAGKIRKRRILEKQLAQGGIRTAAVLNGLFANEDTKQTGFLYIPEV
;
A
#
# COMPACT_ATOMS: atom_id res chain seq x y z
N MET A 1 -12.47 53.10 -56.01
CA MET A 1 -13.28 52.87 -54.79
C MET A 1 -13.05 51.41 -54.38
N LYS A 2 -12.16 51.14 -53.41
CA LYS A 2 -11.64 49.79 -53.13
C LYS A 2 -12.56 49.03 -52.16
N MET A 3 -12.98 47.82 -52.57
CA MET A 3 -13.73 46.85 -51.76
C MET A 3 -12.90 46.36 -50.56
N GLY A 4 -13.53 46.34 -49.38
CA GLY A 4 -12.93 45.88 -48.13
C GLY A 4 -12.96 44.36 -48.00
N ILE A 5 -11.82 43.79 -47.59
CA ILE A 5 -11.69 42.39 -47.19
C ILE A 5 -11.81 42.34 -45.67
N LYS A 6 -12.83 41.66 -45.15
CA LYS A 6 -13.00 41.38 -43.71
C LYS A 6 -12.16 40.16 -43.36
N HIS A 7 -11.14 40.31 -42.50
CA HIS A 7 -10.45 39.19 -41.88
C HIS A 7 -11.20 38.78 -40.61
N ARG A 8 -11.79 37.58 -40.61
CA ARG A 8 -12.30 36.93 -39.40
C ARG A 8 -11.13 36.23 -38.72
N ALA A 9 -10.67 36.74 -37.60
CA ALA A 9 -9.74 36.03 -36.72
C ALA A 9 -10.54 35.00 -35.91
N THR A 10 -10.41 33.72 -36.26
CA THR A 10 -10.86 32.60 -35.42
C THR A 10 -9.86 32.40 -34.29
N ALA A 11 -10.24 32.77 -33.06
CA ALA A 11 -9.47 32.44 -31.87
C ALA A 11 -9.63 30.94 -31.57
N ALA A 12 -8.55 30.18 -31.73
CA ALA A 12 -8.49 28.80 -31.27
C ALA A 12 -8.27 28.82 -29.75
N LEU A 13 -9.31 28.50 -28.97
CA LEU A 13 -9.18 28.22 -27.55
C LEU A 13 -8.44 26.89 -27.40
N ALA A 14 -7.16 26.94 -27.00
CA ALA A 14 -6.45 25.76 -26.53
C ALA A 14 -7.02 25.36 -25.16
N LEU A 15 -7.86 24.32 -25.14
CA LEU A 15 -8.26 23.63 -23.92
C LEU A 15 -7.03 22.93 -23.35
N PHE A 16 -6.35 23.59 -22.41
CA PHE A 16 -5.39 22.93 -21.54
C PHE A 16 -6.17 21.99 -20.62
N SER A 17 -6.26 20.72 -20.99
CA SER A 17 -6.63 19.64 -20.08
C SER A 17 -5.59 19.58 -18.97
N PHE A 18 -5.88 20.22 -17.85
CA PHE A 18 -5.18 19.95 -16.59
C PHE A 18 -5.49 18.49 -16.24
N ASN A 19 -4.58 17.58 -16.60
CA ASN A 19 -4.54 16.26 -15.98
C ASN A 19 -4.21 16.50 -14.51
N SER A 20 -5.25 16.51 -13.68
CA SER A 20 -5.12 16.43 -12.23
C SER A 20 -4.33 15.16 -11.93
N LEU A 21 -3.06 15.31 -11.56
CA LEU A 21 -2.31 14.22 -10.94
C LEU A 21 -3.03 13.92 -9.63
N GLN A 22 -3.90 12.92 -9.65
CA GLN A 22 -4.56 12.45 -8.45
C GLN A 22 -3.49 11.90 -7.51
N VAL A 23 -3.38 12.53 -6.34
CA VAL A 23 -2.57 12.04 -5.24
C VAL A 23 -3.28 10.80 -4.72
N ASN A 24 -2.70 9.64 -5.04
CA ASN A 24 -3.16 8.34 -4.60
C ASN A 24 -2.12 7.82 -3.60
N ALA A 25 -2.61 7.40 -2.43
CA ALA A 25 -2.02 6.47 -1.47
C ALA A 25 -1.20 5.38 -2.20
N TRP A 26 0.02 5.04 -1.75
CA TRP A 26 1.07 4.38 -2.57
C TRP A 26 0.79 4.53 -4.06
N GLY A 27 0.98 5.73 -4.62
CA GLY A 27 0.46 6.06 -5.94
C GLY A 27 0.73 4.96 -6.96
N ALA A 28 -0.24 4.65 -7.82
CA ALA A 28 -0.36 3.45 -8.66
C ALA A 28 0.86 2.50 -8.82
N GLY A 29 2.04 3.03 -9.19
CA GLY A 29 3.28 2.26 -9.24
C GLY A 29 3.64 1.52 -7.95
N GLY A 30 3.43 2.10 -6.76
CA GLY A 30 3.70 1.45 -5.48
C GLY A 30 2.84 0.20 -5.29
N HIS A 31 1.53 0.31 -5.45
CA HIS A 31 0.62 -0.85 -5.41
C HIS A 31 0.93 -1.88 -6.49
N GLU A 32 1.24 -1.44 -7.72
CA GLU A 32 1.57 -2.36 -8.81
C GLU A 32 2.88 -3.11 -8.54
N ILE A 33 3.90 -2.45 -7.98
CA ILE A 33 5.17 -3.08 -7.56
C ILE A 33 4.92 -4.09 -6.44
N THR A 34 4.23 -3.69 -5.37
CA THR A 34 3.89 -4.56 -4.24
C THR A 34 3.14 -5.82 -4.71
N ALA A 35 2.14 -5.65 -5.57
CA ALA A 35 1.37 -6.77 -6.11
C ALA A 35 2.18 -7.65 -7.08
N THR A 36 3.13 -7.07 -7.83
CA THR A 36 4.04 -7.85 -8.68
C THR A 36 5.01 -8.67 -7.84
N ILE A 37 5.57 -8.10 -6.77
CA ILE A 37 6.39 -8.83 -5.79
C ILE A 37 5.55 -9.96 -5.18
N ALA A 38 4.31 -9.68 -4.77
CA ALA A 38 3.43 -10.71 -4.23
C ALA A 38 3.25 -11.88 -5.21
N GLN A 39 2.96 -11.58 -6.48
CA GLN A 39 2.79 -12.57 -7.54
C GLN A 39 4.02 -13.46 -7.73
N ILE A 40 5.23 -12.91 -7.60
CA ILE A 40 6.49 -13.68 -7.69
C ILE A 40 6.54 -14.76 -6.59
N TYR A 41 5.99 -14.51 -5.40
CA TYR A 41 6.03 -15.44 -4.25
C TYR A 41 4.76 -16.28 -4.06
N LEU A 42 3.79 -16.19 -4.98
CA LEU A 42 2.59 -17.02 -4.94
C LEU A 42 2.88 -18.49 -5.25
N HIS A 43 2.14 -19.41 -4.65
CA HIS A 43 2.14 -20.78 -5.15
C HIS A 43 1.57 -20.84 -6.59
N PRO A 44 2.07 -21.73 -7.47
CA PRO A 44 1.61 -21.80 -8.86
C PRO A 44 0.09 -21.99 -9.02
N SER A 45 -0.57 -22.59 -8.03
CA SER A 45 -2.03 -22.80 -8.02
C SER A 45 -2.84 -21.53 -7.72
N VAL A 46 -2.24 -20.51 -7.11
CA VAL A 46 -2.97 -19.38 -6.51
C VAL A 46 -3.36 -18.32 -7.56
N LEU A 47 -2.43 -17.90 -8.41
CA LEU A 47 -2.70 -16.88 -9.42
C LEU A 47 -3.86 -17.29 -10.36
N PRO A 48 -3.93 -18.52 -10.90
CA PRO A 48 -5.07 -18.95 -11.70
C PRO A 48 -6.42 -18.85 -10.97
N GLN A 49 -6.47 -19.16 -9.68
CA GLN A 49 -7.70 -19.06 -8.88
C GLN A 49 -8.15 -17.61 -8.69
N ILE A 50 -7.22 -16.71 -8.35
CA ILE A 50 -7.52 -15.27 -8.24
C ILE A 50 -7.97 -14.71 -9.59
N CYS A 51 -7.34 -15.13 -10.70
CA CYS A 51 -7.72 -14.69 -12.03
C CYS A 51 -9.12 -15.16 -12.41
N ALA A 52 -9.46 -16.43 -12.15
CA ALA A 52 -10.81 -16.96 -12.37
C ALA A 52 -11.86 -16.22 -11.51
N LEU A 53 -11.51 -15.87 -10.27
CA LEU A 53 -12.37 -15.12 -9.37
C LEU A 53 -12.63 -13.68 -9.84
N VAL A 54 -11.58 -12.99 -10.28
CA VAL A 54 -11.66 -11.56 -10.62
C VAL A 54 -12.18 -11.32 -12.05
N TYR A 55 -11.99 -12.30 -12.93
CA TYR A 55 -12.34 -12.21 -14.35
C TYR A 55 -13.26 -13.36 -14.80
N PRO A 56 -14.43 -13.56 -14.17
CA PRO A 56 -15.27 -14.75 -14.41
C PRO A 56 -15.92 -14.80 -15.80
N TYR A 57 -16.07 -13.66 -16.47
CA TYR A 57 -16.80 -13.54 -17.75
C TYR A 57 -15.97 -12.96 -18.89
N THR A 58 -14.74 -12.54 -18.62
CA THR A 58 -13.83 -11.98 -19.62
C THR A 58 -12.47 -12.61 -19.38
N PRO A 59 -11.88 -13.36 -20.32
CA PRO A 59 -10.49 -13.76 -20.14
C PRO A 59 -9.63 -12.50 -19.94
N PRO A 60 -8.76 -12.45 -18.92
CA PRO A 60 -7.85 -11.33 -18.75
C PRO A 60 -7.00 -11.19 -20.03
N LYS A 61 -6.46 -9.99 -20.29
CA LYS A 61 -5.35 -9.90 -21.26
C LYS A 61 -4.27 -10.87 -20.78
N GLU A 62 -4.03 -11.93 -21.53
CA GLU A 62 -3.02 -12.91 -21.14
C GLU A 62 -1.61 -12.30 -21.29
N PRO A 63 -0.71 -12.55 -20.31
CA PRO A 63 -0.94 -13.29 -19.06
C PRO A 63 -1.67 -12.47 -17.98
N CYS A 64 -2.44 -13.16 -17.14
CA CYS A 64 -3.11 -12.54 -15.99
C CYS A 64 -2.10 -12.07 -14.94
N HIS A 65 -2.31 -10.90 -14.35
CA HIS A 65 -1.43 -10.32 -13.33
C HIS A 65 -2.21 -9.66 -12.18
N LEU A 66 -1.60 -9.62 -10.99
CA LEU A 66 -2.15 -8.92 -9.82
C LEU A 66 -2.01 -7.39 -9.92
N ALA A 67 -0.94 -6.90 -10.56
CA ALA A 67 -0.65 -5.46 -10.59
C ALA A 67 -1.83 -4.59 -11.10
N PRO A 68 -2.50 -4.89 -12.23
CA PRO A 68 -3.62 -4.08 -12.71
C PRO A 68 -4.79 -3.93 -11.72
N ILE A 69 -5.02 -4.93 -10.87
CA ILE A 69 -6.13 -4.93 -9.92
C ILE A 69 -5.76 -4.28 -8.58
N ALA A 70 -4.46 -4.18 -8.28
CA ALA A 70 -3.96 -3.58 -7.05
C ALA A 70 -4.25 -2.09 -6.91
N THR A 71 -4.58 -1.39 -8.00
CA THR A 71 -4.94 0.06 -7.97
C THR A 71 -6.44 0.30 -8.02
N TRP A 72 -7.26 -0.76 -8.05
CA TRP A 72 -8.71 -0.64 -8.24
C TRP A 72 -9.40 0.12 -7.11
N ALA A 73 -9.02 -0.14 -5.84
CA ALA A 73 -9.64 0.48 -4.68
C ALA A 73 -9.50 2.03 -4.67
N ASP A 74 -8.33 2.55 -5.05
CA ASP A 74 -8.14 4.00 -5.22
C ASP A 74 -9.00 4.61 -6.32
N ARG A 75 -9.18 3.90 -7.44
CA ARG A 75 -9.98 4.40 -8.57
C ARG A 75 -11.46 4.50 -8.21
N ILE A 76 -11.95 3.59 -7.37
CA ILE A 76 -13.37 3.48 -7.05
C ILE A 76 -13.77 4.23 -5.78
N ARG A 77 -12.87 4.46 -4.80
CA ARG A 77 -13.22 5.11 -3.52
C ARG A 77 -13.82 6.52 -3.63
N GLY A 78 -13.60 7.20 -4.76
CA GLY A 78 -14.21 8.51 -5.06
C GLY A 78 -15.63 8.45 -5.63
N LEU A 79 -16.08 7.28 -6.08
CA LEU A 79 -17.42 7.08 -6.63
C LEU A 79 -18.47 7.04 -5.51
N ALA A 80 -19.66 7.58 -5.76
CA ALA A 80 -20.71 7.72 -4.75
C ALA A 80 -21.03 6.38 -4.06
N GLN A 81 -21.12 5.28 -4.80
CA GLN A 81 -21.42 3.96 -4.27
C GLN A 81 -20.28 3.30 -3.49
N TYR A 82 -19.05 3.83 -3.57
CA TYR A 82 -17.85 3.29 -2.93
C TYR A 82 -17.20 4.27 -1.94
N ARG A 83 -17.83 5.41 -1.67
CA ARG A 83 -17.30 6.42 -0.73
C ARG A 83 -17.08 5.88 0.68
N TRP A 84 -17.80 4.82 1.05
CA TRP A 84 -17.63 4.10 2.30
C TRP A 84 -16.25 3.42 2.41
N ALA A 85 -15.59 3.12 1.29
CA ALA A 85 -14.30 2.43 1.26
C ALA A 85 -13.12 3.37 1.58
N ALA A 86 -13.27 4.69 1.39
CA ALA A 86 -12.17 5.64 1.51
C ALA A 86 -11.42 5.61 2.87
N PRO A 87 -12.08 5.48 4.04
CA PRO A 87 -11.37 5.44 5.31
C PRO A 87 -10.60 4.14 5.56
N PHE A 88 -10.83 3.08 4.78
CA PHE A 88 -10.10 1.81 4.90
C PHE A 88 -8.69 1.84 4.30
N HIS A 89 -8.24 2.95 3.74
CA HIS A 89 -6.89 3.09 3.18
C HIS A 89 -5.82 3.53 4.20
N TYR A 90 -6.24 3.93 5.39
CA TYR A 90 -5.34 4.47 6.41
C TYR A 90 -5.86 4.18 7.81
N VAL A 91 -5.02 4.47 8.80
CA VAL A 91 -5.32 4.41 10.22
C VAL A 91 -4.45 5.44 10.94
N GLY A 92 -4.92 6.02 12.04
CA GLY A 92 -4.11 6.92 12.85
C GLY A 92 -4.55 6.88 14.31
N GLY A 93 -3.59 6.90 15.23
CA GLY A 93 -3.86 6.98 16.66
C GLY A 93 -4.33 8.38 17.05
N THR A 94 -5.26 8.49 17.99
CA THR A 94 -5.81 9.77 18.50
C THR A 94 -4.77 10.68 19.14
N SER A 95 -3.71 10.07 19.68
CA SER A 95 -2.64 10.76 20.39
C SER A 95 -1.31 10.75 19.64
N ASP A 96 -1.32 10.35 18.36
CA ASP A 96 -0.15 10.28 17.50
C ASP A 96 0.24 11.67 16.97
N TRP A 97 1.50 12.05 17.18
CA TRP A 97 2.06 13.32 16.71
C TRP A 97 3.55 13.16 16.35
N PRO A 98 3.87 12.39 15.30
CA PRO A 98 5.25 12.25 14.82
C PRO A 98 5.81 13.61 14.41
N PRO A 99 7.11 13.91 14.55
CA PRO A 99 8.13 12.99 15.07
C PRO A 99 8.24 12.95 16.60
N ASN A 100 7.49 13.80 17.32
CA ASN A 100 7.66 13.97 18.76
C ASN A 100 7.02 12.86 19.60
N LYS A 101 5.87 12.34 19.15
CA LYS A 101 5.14 11.27 19.84
C LYS A 101 4.63 10.28 18.80
N CYS A 102 5.18 9.08 18.78
CA CYS A 102 4.64 7.97 17.99
C CYS A 102 3.88 7.02 18.90
N VAL A 103 2.56 7.05 18.78
CA VAL A 103 1.69 6.04 19.38
C VAL A 103 0.86 5.42 18.26
N PHE A 104 0.62 4.13 18.35
CA PHE A 104 -0.09 3.37 17.34
C PHE A 104 -1.23 2.62 18.00
N GLY A 105 -2.32 3.37 18.24
CA GLY A 105 -3.60 2.83 18.70
C GLY A 105 -3.71 2.56 20.20
N GLU A 106 -2.63 2.70 20.99
CA GLU A 106 -2.69 2.47 22.43
C GLU A 106 -3.71 3.39 23.14
N ASP A 107 -3.85 4.62 22.66
CA ASP A 107 -4.81 5.62 23.16
C ASP A 107 -6.13 5.66 22.35
N GLY A 108 -6.33 4.67 21.46
CA GLY A 108 -7.44 4.61 20.51
C GLY A 108 -7.12 5.12 19.11
N TRP A 109 -8.13 5.01 18.23
CA TRP A 109 -8.01 5.30 16.80
C TRP A 109 -8.91 6.47 16.40
N GLU A 110 -8.42 7.29 15.49
CA GLU A 110 -9.19 8.35 14.85
C GLU A 110 -10.30 7.76 13.96
N GLY A 111 -11.43 8.47 13.88
CA GLY A 111 -12.56 8.09 13.03
C GLY A 111 -13.51 7.08 13.68
N LYS A 112 -14.18 6.29 12.83
CA LYS A 112 -15.16 5.30 13.28
C LYS A 112 -14.47 4.00 13.65
N ASP A 113 -14.89 3.41 14.77
CA ASP A 113 -14.34 2.16 15.24
C ASP A 113 -14.44 1.05 14.18
N GLY A 114 -13.30 0.41 13.87
CA GLY A 114 -13.20 -0.68 12.88
C GLY A 114 -13.16 -0.22 11.42
N VAL A 115 -13.35 1.07 11.14
CA VAL A 115 -13.36 1.64 9.78
C VAL A 115 -12.01 2.27 9.47
N ASN A 116 -11.01 1.41 9.33
CA ASN A 116 -9.62 1.77 9.02
C ASN A 116 -8.93 0.60 8.29
N VAL A 117 -7.70 0.79 7.83
CA VAL A 117 -6.97 -0.24 7.05
C VAL A 117 -6.75 -1.55 7.79
N LEU A 118 -6.58 -1.54 9.12
CA LEU A 118 -6.42 -2.75 9.92
C LEU A 118 -7.73 -3.58 9.90
N GLY A 119 -8.86 -2.91 10.14
CA GLY A 119 -10.18 -3.52 10.02
C GLY A 119 -10.52 -3.94 8.59
N GLY A 120 -10.06 -3.19 7.59
CA GLY A 120 -10.25 -3.52 6.17
C GLY A 120 -9.55 -4.82 5.79
N ILE A 121 -8.29 -5.00 6.19
CA ILE A 121 -7.53 -6.23 5.96
C ILE A 121 -8.19 -7.41 6.67
N TRP A 122 -8.49 -7.27 7.96
CA TRP A 122 -9.11 -8.35 8.72
C TRP A 122 -10.46 -8.75 8.12
N ASN A 123 -11.35 -7.79 7.86
CA ASN A 123 -12.69 -8.06 7.35
C ASN A 123 -12.67 -8.68 5.95
N THR A 124 -11.86 -8.15 5.02
CA THR A 124 -11.74 -8.73 3.68
C THR A 124 -11.12 -10.14 3.71
N THR A 125 -10.20 -10.39 4.65
CA THR A 125 -9.64 -11.73 4.86
C THR A 125 -10.70 -12.71 5.34
N GLN A 126 -11.46 -12.38 6.39
CA GLN A 126 -12.54 -13.26 6.87
C GLN A 126 -13.63 -13.44 5.80
N TRP A 127 -13.94 -12.39 5.03
CA TRP A 127 -14.91 -12.45 3.93
C TRP A 127 -14.53 -13.49 2.87
N LEU A 128 -13.23 -13.60 2.56
CA LEU A 128 -12.68 -14.57 1.63
C LEU A 128 -12.65 -15.98 2.23
N LYS A 129 -12.25 -16.13 3.51
CA LYS A 129 -12.26 -17.43 4.22
C LYS A 129 -13.66 -18.03 4.29
N ASP A 130 -14.66 -17.20 4.54
CA ASP A 130 -16.06 -17.60 4.64
C ASP A 130 -16.72 -17.89 3.28
N GLY A 131 -16.03 -17.63 2.16
CA GLY A 131 -16.58 -17.85 0.81
C GLY A 131 -17.81 -16.98 0.51
N ARG A 132 -17.88 -15.77 1.08
CA ARG A 132 -19.05 -14.89 0.93
C ARG A 132 -19.19 -14.32 -0.49
N PRO A 133 -20.41 -13.98 -0.93
CA PRO A 133 -20.62 -13.25 -2.19
C PRO A 133 -19.79 -11.97 -2.25
N GLY A 134 -19.30 -11.60 -3.43
CA GLY A 134 -18.43 -10.42 -3.61
C GLY A 134 -16.94 -10.67 -3.37
N ALA A 135 -16.50 -11.93 -3.30
CA ALA A 135 -15.10 -12.31 -3.14
C ALA A 135 -14.14 -11.64 -4.15
N ALA A 136 -14.60 -11.37 -5.38
CA ALA A 136 -13.82 -10.66 -6.40
C ALA A 136 -13.48 -9.20 -6.01
N GLU A 137 -14.34 -8.51 -5.26
CA GLU A 137 -14.02 -7.18 -4.73
C GLU A 137 -13.19 -7.30 -3.45
N ALA A 138 -13.52 -8.25 -2.58
CA ALA A 138 -12.79 -8.48 -1.34
C ALA A 138 -11.29 -8.76 -1.59
N VAL A 139 -10.94 -9.58 -2.58
CA VAL A 139 -9.53 -9.84 -2.92
C VAL A 139 -8.81 -8.61 -3.47
N LYS A 140 -9.50 -7.75 -4.25
CA LYS A 140 -8.91 -6.49 -4.75
C LYS A 140 -8.63 -5.51 -3.61
N PHE A 141 -9.59 -5.38 -2.69
CA PHE A 141 -9.41 -4.57 -1.49
C PHE A 141 -8.29 -5.12 -0.61
N LEU A 142 -8.25 -6.43 -0.36
CA LEU A 142 -7.21 -7.04 0.46
C LEU A 142 -5.80 -6.79 -0.10
N ILE A 143 -5.59 -7.01 -1.41
CA ILE A 143 -4.31 -6.74 -2.08
C ILE A 143 -3.92 -5.26 -1.92
N HIS A 144 -4.89 -4.35 -2.10
CA HIS A 144 -4.64 -2.92 -1.99
C HIS A 144 -4.28 -2.50 -0.56
N PHE A 145 -5.08 -2.92 0.43
CA PHE A 145 -4.91 -2.55 1.83
C PHE A 145 -3.63 -3.12 2.43
N LEU A 146 -3.21 -4.33 2.05
CA LEU A 146 -1.90 -4.87 2.44
C LEU A 146 -0.73 -4.04 1.88
N GLY A 147 -0.91 -3.43 0.70
CA GLY A 147 0.00 -2.40 0.20
C GLY A 147 -0.02 -1.14 1.08
N ASP A 148 -1.21 -0.56 1.30
CA ASP A 148 -1.41 0.65 2.11
C ASP A 148 -0.81 0.51 3.52
N LEU A 149 -0.90 -0.67 4.12
CA LEU A 149 -0.34 -1.01 5.44
C LEU A 149 1.15 -0.68 5.57
N HIS A 150 1.87 -0.68 4.44
CA HIS A 150 3.32 -0.47 4.40
C HIS A 150 3.70 0.96 4.02
N GLN A 151 2.75 1.87 3.81
CA GLN A 151 2.99 3.29 3.62
C GLN A 151 3.00 3.99 5.00
N PRO A 152 4.14 4.53 5.49
CA PRO A 152 4.21 5.16 6.82
C PRO A 152 3.14 6.23 7.09
N LEU A 153 2.90 7.13 6.13
CA LEU A 153 1.92 8.20 6.23
C LEU A 153 0.46 7.73 6.17
N HIS A 154 0.20 6.47 5.83
CA HIS A 154 -1.14 5.88 6.02
C HIS A 154 -1.34 5.41 7.46
N MET A 155 -0.29 5.32 8.27
CA MET A 155 -0.32 4.84 9.65
C MET A 155 -0.34 5.99 10.68
N THR A 156 -0.73 7.19 10.26
CA THR A 156 -0.81 8.38 11.12
C THR A 156 -1.97 9.28 10.71
N ALA A 157 -2.61 9.92 11.69
CA ALA A 157 -3.62 10.94 11.45
C ALA A 157 -3.03 12.35 11.31
N ARG A 158 -1.77 12.57 11.70
CA ARG A 158 -1.15 13.91 11.73
C ARG A 158 -1.26 14.56 10.36
N GLN A 159 -1.96 15.70 10.30
CA GLN A 159 -2.16 16.48 9.06
C GLN A 159 -2.72 15.64 7.90
N ARG A 160 -3.67 14.75 8.22
CA ARG A 160 -4.28 13.82 7.27
C ARG A 160 -3.22 12.94 6.58
N GLY A 161 -2.31 12.36 7.37
CA GLY A 161 -1.17 11.61 6.85
C GLY A 161 -0.17 12.50 6.09
N GLY A 162 0.04 13.74 6.52
CA GLY A 162 0.91 14.70 5.84
C GLY A 162 0.39 15.24 4.50
N ASN A 163 -0.89 15.02 4.14
CA ASN A 163 -1.49 15.64 2.95
C ASN A 163 -1.57 17.17 3.06
N ASP A 164 -1.75 17.68 4.28
CA ASP A 164 -1.84 19.12 4.55
C ASP A 164 -0.47 19.79 4.74
N ILE A 165 0.63 19.02 4.74
CA ILE A 165 2.00 19.53 4.90
C ILE A 165 2.61 19.79 3.53
N LYS A 166 2.71 21.08 3.15
CA LYS A 166 3.35 21.51 1.89
C LYS A 166 4.87 21.43 1.98
N VAL A 167 5.50 20.87 0.96
CA VAL A 167 6.95 20.70 0.84
C VAL A 167 7.39 20.94 -0.61
N HIS A 168 8.69 21.11 -0.83
CA HIS A 168 9.31 21.03 -2.15
C HIS A 168 9.93 19.65 -2.36
N PHE A 169 9.84 19.16 -3.59
CA PHE A 169 10.58 17.99 -4.06
C PHE A 169 11.05 18.27 -5.48
N HIS A 170 12.36 18.20 -5.75
CA HIS A 170 12.96 18.68 -7.00
C HIS A 170 12.56 20.13 -7.31
N HIS A 171 12.58 20.99 -6.30
CA HIS A 171 12.19 22.41 -6.38
C HIS A 171 10.74 22.68 -6.77
N ARG A 172 9.88 21.64 -6.84
CA ARG A 172 8.45 21.76 -7.14
C ARG A 172 7.62 21.61 -5.88
N ILE A 173 6.61 22.46 -5.72
CA ILE A 173 5.67 22.38 -4.60
C ILE A 173 4.83 21.10 -4.72
N THR A 174 4.71 20.37 -3.62
CA THR A 174 3.90 19.18 -3.42
C THR A 174 3.49 19.10 -1.94
N ASN A 175 2.96 17.96 -1.47
CA ASN A 175 2.80 17.65 -0.05
C ASN A 175 3.64 16.43 0.37
N LEU A 176 3.85 16.29 1.69
CA LEU A 176 4.64 15.20 2.28
C LEU A 176 4.10 13.81 1.91
N HIS A 177 2.78 13.64 1.91
CA HIS A 177 2.11 12.39 1.51
C HIS A 177 2.50 11.96 0.10
N SER A 178 2.40 12.88 -0.86
CA SER A 178 2.74 12.66 -2.26
C SER A 178 4.23 12.35 -2.46
N VAL A 179 5.10 12.87 -1.59
CA VAL A 179 6.53 12.56 -1.64
C VAL A 179 6.76 11.07 -1.41
N TRP A 180 6.12 10.49 -0.38
CA TRP A 180 6.20 9.07 -0.08
C TRP A 180 5.46 8.19 -1.08
N ASP A 181 4.24 8.56 -1.46
CA ASP A 181 3.42 7.78 -2.38
C ASP A 181 4.05 7.64 -3.77
N SER A 182 4.74 8.67 -4.25
CA SER A 182 5.08 8.74 -5.68
C SER A 182 6.45 9.33 -5.98
N ARG A 183 6.91 10.35 -5.25
CA ARG A 183 8.13 11.08 -5.65
C ARG A 183 9.41 10.33 -5.30
N LEU A 184 9.51 9.78 -4.09
CA LEU A 184 10.61 8.91 -3.69
C LEU A 184 10.68 7.69 -4.61
N LEU A 185 9.53 7.09 -4.94
CA LEU A 185 9.45 5.98 -5.89
C LEU A 185 9.95 6.37 -7.29
N SER A 186 9.52 7.52 -7.80
CA SER A 186 9.98 8.01 -9.10
C SER A 186 11.50 8.18 -9.11
N ASN A 187 12.09 8.71 -8.03
CA ASN A 187 13.53 8.80 -7.87
C ASN A 187 14.19 7.41 -7.84
N SER A 188 13.69 6.47 -7.05
CA SER A 188 14.24 5.10 -6.98
C SER A 188 14.20 4.38 -8.33
N ILE A 189 13.15 4.57 -9.14
CA ILE A 189 13.06 4.03 -10.50
C ILE A 189 14.16 4.63 -11.39
N LEU A 190 14.36 5.95 -11.34
CA LEU A 190 15.38 6.64 -12.14
C LEU A 190 16.81 6.29 -11.70
N ASP A 191 17.01 6.10 -10.39
CA ASP A 191 18.29 5.77 -9.78
C ASP A 191 18.64 4.27 -9.90
N THR A 192 17.72 3.44 -10.39
CA THR A 192 17.92 1.99 -10.47
C THR A 192 19.14 1.67 -11.36
N PRO A 193 20.12 0.90 -10.87
CA PRO A 193 21.32 0.55 -11.63
C PRO A 193 21.02 -0.12 -12.99
N HIS A 194 21.78 0.24 -14.02
CA HIS A 194 21.57 -0.24 -15.39
C HIS A 194 21.62 -1.76 -15.56
N ASN A 195 22.29 -2.51 -14.67
CA ASN A 195 22.31 -3.97 -14.71
C ASN A 195 20.91 -4.58 -14.53
N TYR A 196 19.96 -3.88 -13.91
CA TYR A 196 18.56 -4.33 -13.77
C TYR A 196 17.66 -3.99 -14.96
N THR A 197 18.21 -3.35 -15.99
CA THR A 197 17.48 -3.20 -17.28
C THR A 197 17.44 -4.51 -18.08
N ARG A 198 18.18 -5.53 -17.64
CA ARG A 198 18.24 -6.85 -18.25
C ARG A 198 17.50 -7.89 -17.39
N PRO A 199 16.97 -8.97 -17.99
CA PRO A 199 16.35 -10.05 -17.24
C PRO A 199 17.27 -10.67 -16.20
N LEU A 200 16.71 -11.00 -15.03
CA LEU A 200 17.37 -11.84 -14.02
C LEU A 200 17.40 -13.30 -14.48
N PRO A 201 18.32 -14.13 -13.95
CA PRO A 201 18.35 -15.57 -14.23
C PRO A 201 17.22 -16.35 -13.51
N SER A 202 16.05 -15.75 -13.32
CA SER A 202 14.88 -16.40 -12.73
C SER A 202 13.67 -16.24 -13.66
N PRO A 203 13.30 -17.28 -14.44
CA PRO A 203 12.15 -17.22 -15.35
C PRO A 203 10.86 -16.82 -14.65
N ARG A 204 10.72 -17.20 -13.38
CA ARG A 204 9.56 -16.89 -12.54
C ARG A 204 9.44 -15.40 -12.24
N VAL A 205 10.55 -14.74 -11.91
CA VAL A 205 10.57 -13.30 -11.69
C VAL A 205 10.16 -12.60 -12.98
N GLU A 206 10.80 -12.95 -14.10
CA GLU A 206 10.55 -12.31 -15.39
C GLU A 206 9.13 -12.56 -15.93
N ALA A 207 8.55 -13.74 -15.68
CA ALA A 207 7.16 -14.03 -16.05
C ALA A 207 6.13 -13.17 -15.29
N ALA A 208 6.50 -12.59 -14.14
CA ALA A 208 5.63 -11.70 -13.40
C ALA A 208 5.71 -10.24 -13.84
N LEU A 209 6.79 -9.87 -14.55
CA LEU A 209 7.03 -8.51 -15.05
C LEU A 209 6.20 -8.22 -16.31
N ARG A 210 5.85 -6.95 -16.53
CA ARG A 210 4.89 -6.54 -17.58
C ARG A 210 5.50 -5.62 -18.64
N GLY A 211 6.80 -5.37 -18.59
CA GLY A 211 7.45 -4.33 -19.38
C GLY A 211 7.17 -2.92 -18.85
N ALA A 212 6.89 -2.78 -17.55
CA ALA A 212 6.62 -1.49 -16.93
C ALA A 212 7.92 -0.73 -16.63
N ILE A 213 7.85 0.60 -16.54
CA ILE A 213 9.01 1.47 -16.28
C ILE A 213 9.73 1.15 -14.96
N TYR A 214 9.03 0.54 -14.01
CA TYR A 214 9.55 0.19 -12.69
C TYR A 214 10.04 -1.26 -12.60
N ASP A 215 9.95 -2.07 -13.67
CA ASP A 215 10.41 -3.46 -13.66
C ASP A 215 11.89 -3.60 -13.26
N PRO A 216 12.82 -2.70 -13.67
CA PRO A 216 14.19 -2.70 -13.15
C PRO A 216 14.25 -2.56 -11.62
N LEU A 217 13.41 -1.71 -11.03
CA LEU A 217 13.37 -1.53 -9.58
C LEU A 217 12.89 -2.82 -8.89
N ILE A 218 11.87 -3.48 -9.45
CA ILE A 218 11.43 -4.80 -8.96
C ILE A 218 12.59 -5.79 -8.99
N ARG A 219 13.33 -5.90 -10.11
CA ARG A 219 14.49 -6.78 -10.20
C ARG A 219 15.53 -6.48 -9.12
N SER A 220 15.84 -5.20 -8.86
CA SER A 220 16.76 -4.79 -7.79
C SER A 220 16.25 -5.16 -6.39
N ILE A 221 14.94 -5.02 -6.14
CA ILE A 221 14.30 -5.40 -4.87
C ILE A 221 14.40 -6.92 -4.67
N ILE A 222 14.07 -7.70 -5.70
CA ILE A 222 14.16 -9.17 -5.64
C ILE A 222 15.61 -9.60 -5.43
N TRP A 223 16.52 -9.15 -6.31
CA TRP A 223 17.89 -9.65 -6.37
C TRP A 223 18.74 -9.24 -5.16
N GLU A 224 18.81 -7.95 -4.83
CA GLU A 224 19.65 -7.46 -3.72
C GLU A 224 18.94 -7.49 -2.37
N GLY A 225 17.61 -7.42 -2.38
CA GLY A 225 16.80 -7.43 -1.17
C GLY A 225 16.42 -8.85 -0.79
N LEU A 226 15.34 -9.35 -1.38
CA LEU A 226 14.65 -10.57 -0.93
C LEU A 226 15.48 -11.85 -1.09
N LEU A 227 16.38 -11.90 -2.06
CA LEU A 227 17.27 -13.06 -2.28
C LEU A 227 18.61 -12.94 -1.54
N GLN A 228 18.91 -11.78 -0.96
CA GLN A 228 20.17 -11.48 -0.28
C GLN A 228 19.91 -10.78 1.04
N ALA A 229 19.91 -9.45 1.07
CA ALA A 229 19.96 -8.66 2.31
C ALA A 229 18.79 -8.90 3.29
N TRP A 230 17.64 -9.36 2.81
CA TRP A 230 16.43 -9.61 3.61
C TRP A 230 15.96 -11.07 3.55
N LYS A 231 16.77 -11.97 2.99
CA LYS A 231 16.40 -13.38 2.81
C LYS A 231 16.03 -14.05 4.14
N ASP A 232 16.81 -13.77 5.18
CA ASP A 232 16.63 -14.38 6.49
C ASP A 232 15.52 -13.69 7.31
N ASP A 233 15.06 -12.51 6.89
CA ASP A 233 13.98 -11.78 7.56
C ASP A 233 12.58 -12.27 7.13
N LEU A 234 12.46 -13.04 6.03
CA LEU A 234 11.17 -13.32 5.39
C LEU A 234 10.20 -14.10 6.29
N GLU A 235 10.71 -15.05 7.08
CA GLU A 235 9.91 -15.83 8.02
C GLU A 235 9.34 -14.94 9.13
N GLU A 236 10.16 -14.04 9.67
CA GLU A 236 9.72 -13.06 10.66
C GLU A 236 8.66 -12.12 10.07
N TRP A 237 8.85 -11.64 8.83
CA TRP A 237 7.93 -10.68 8.21
C TRP A 237 6.50 -11.19 8.07
N ILE A 238 6.31 -12.49 7.85
CA ILE A 238 5.00 -13.12 7.67
C ILE A 238 4.44 -13.71 8.96
N SER A 239 5.26 -13.81 10.01
CA SER A 239 4.85 -14.35 11.29
C SER A 239 3.84 -13.43 11.99
N CYS A 240 2.94 -14.05 12.75
CA CYS A 240 2.02 -13.38 13.65
C CYS A 240 2.32 -13.81 15.09
N PRO A 241 2.23 -12.88 16.05
CA PRO A 241 2.43 -13.23 17.45
C PRO A 241 1.31 -14.19 17.89
N THR A 242 1.68 -15.26 18.59
CA THR A 242 0.69 -16.12 19.23
C THR A 242 -0.10 -15.29 20.23
N LEU A 243 -1.40 -15.12 19.99
CA LEU A 243 -2.28 -14.50 20.96
C LEU A 243 -2.42 -15.48 22.12
N ASP A 244 -1.72 -15.23 23.23
CA ASP A 244 -1.92 -15.97 24.46
C ASP A 244 -3.42 -16.06 24.72
N SER A 245 -3.92 -17.28 24.93
CA SER A 245 -5.30 -17.59 25.24
C SER A 245 -5.71 -16.91 26.55
N ARG A 246 -6.05 -15.62 26.47
CA ARG A 246 -6.66 -14.81 27.53
C ARG A 246 -7.89 -14.12 26.96
N SER A 247 -9.01 -14.81 27.17
CA SER A 247 -10.36 -14.24 27.33
C SER A 247 -10.80 -13.18 26.30
N GLY A 248 -11.03 -13.60 25.05
CA GLY A 248 -12.03 -12.97 24.19
C GLY A 248 -13.37 -13.72 24.34
N PRO A 249 -14.53 -13.03 24.38
CA PRO A 249 -15.81 -13.73 24.50
C PRO A 249 -16.07 -14.54 23.22
N SER A 250 -16.51 -15.79 23.40
CA SER A 250 -17.00 -16.65 22.32
C SER A 250 -18.15 -15.96 21.58
N ILE A 251 -17.93 -15.55 20.33
CA ILE A 251 -19.00 -15.05 19.46
C ILE A 251 -19.74 -16.28 18.91
N GLU A 252 -20.81 -16.64 19.59
CA GLU A 252 -21.77 -17.63 19.13
C GLU A 252 -22.59 -17.03 17.96
N ASN A 253 -22.48 -17.66 16.78
CA ASN A 253 -23.35 -17.57 15.59
C ASN A 253 -24.35 -16.39 15.53
N GLN A 254 -23.90 -15.21 15.07
CA GLN A 254 -24.80 -14.21 14.50
C GLN A 254 -24.27 -13.69 13.16
N GLN A 255 -25.02 -14.02 12.10
CA GLN A 255 -24.84 -13.48 10.76
C GLN A 255 -25.10 -11.96 10.80
N LEU A 256 -24.04 -11.16 10.87
CA LEU A 256 -24.13 -9.70 10.83
C LEU A 256 -23.90 -9.18 9.39
N PRO A 257 -24.78 -8.29 8.88
CA PRO A 257 -24.62 -7.68 7.57
C PRO A 257 -23.46 -6.66 7.55
N LEU A 258 -22.91 -6.40 6.36
CA LEU A 258 -21.84 -5.42 6.13
C LEU A 258 -22.31 -4.02 6.59
N GLY A 259 -21.81 -3.56 7.74
CA GLY A 259 -22.20 -2.29 8.35
C GLY A 259 -22.54 -2.34 9.86
N SER A 260 -22.52 -3.52 10.50
CA SER A 260 -22.79 -3.65 11.94
C SER A 260 -21.51 -3.50 12.78
N SER A 261 -21.54 -2.62 13.79
CA SER A 261 -20.47 -2.45 14.78
C SER A 261 -20.62 -3.47 15.91
N VAL A 262 -19.63 -4.36 16.08
CA VAL A 262 -19.51 -5.24 17.24
C VAL A 262 -18.80 -4.47 18.35
N SER A 263 -19.45 -4.31 19.51
CA SER A 263 -18.87 -3.72 20.71
C SER A 263 -17.86 -4.68 21.35
N ILE A 264 -16.61 -4.63 20.90
CA ILE A 264 -15.47 -5.30 21.55
C ILE A 264 -15.01 -4.41 22.71
N ALA A 265 -14.70 -5.04 23.85
CA ALA A 265 -14.22 -4.38 25.07
C ALA A 265 -13.12 -3.34 24.78
N GLU A 266 -13.14 -2.25 25.56
CA GLU A 266 -12.32 -1.03 25.42
C GLU A 266 -10.94 -1.23 24.78
N HIS A 267 -10.77 -0.64 23.59
CA HIS A 267 -9.49 -0.18 23.02
C HIS A 267 -8.36 -1.22 22.91
N ASP A 268 -8.65 -2.51 22.72
CA ASP A 268 -7.58 -3.43 22.33
C ASP A 268 -7.12 -3.15 20.89
N ALA A 269 -5.97 -2.47 20.77
CA ALA A 269 -5.34 -2.18 19.49
C ALA A 269 -4.99 -3.45 18.68
N ARG A 270 -4.90 -4.61 19.34
CA ARG A 270 -4.56 -5.92 18.73
C ARG A 270 -5.78 -6.70 18.24
N ARG A 271 -7.00 -6.18 18.39
CA ARG A 271 -8.23 -6.90 18.04
C ARG A 271 -8.36 -7.36 16.59
N TRP A 272 -7.54 -6.82 15.68
CA TRP A 272 -7.50 -7.22 14.27
C TRP A 272 -6.46 -8.27 13.96
N ASP A 273 -5.64 -8.65 14.95
CA ASP A 273 -4.65 -9.70 14.80
C ASP A 273 -5.27 -11.05 15.14
N ASP A 274 -4.93 -12.06 14.35
CA ASP A 274 -5.15 -13.48 14.63
C ASP A 274 -3.96 -14.30 14.10
N ASP A 275 -4.01 -15.63 14.25
CA ASP A 275 -2.93 -16.52 13.81
C ASP A 275 -2.75 -16.56 12.28
N PHE A 276 -3.68 -16.01 11.51
CA PHE A 276 -3.67 -16.00 10.05
C PHE A 276 -3.26 -14.63 9.46
N VAL A 277 -3.80 -13.54 10.00
CA VAL A 277 -3.45 -12.16 9.63
C VAL A 277 -3.28 -11.30 10.88
N CYS A 278 -2.19 -10.55 10.95
CA CYS A 278 -1.91 -9.64 12.06
C CYS A 278 -1.55 -8.23 11.58
N PRO A 279 -2.51 -7.50 10.96
CA PRO A 279 -2.27 -6.19 10.40
C PRO A 279 -1.78 -5.17 11.44
N TYR A 280 -2.19 -5.24 12.71
CA TYR A 280 -1.68 -4.34 13.74
C TYR A 280 -0.19 -4.60 14.00
N HIS A 281 0.18 -5.87 14.24
CA HIS A 281 1.58 -6.27 14.40
C HIS A 281 2.45 -5.83 13.21
N TRP A 282 1.97 -6.07 11.99
CA TRP A 282 2.67 -5.73 10.76
C TRP A 282 2.80 -4.21 10.51
N ALA A 283 1.80 -3.43 10.90
CA ALA A 283 1.80 -1.98 10.73
C ALA A 283 2.65 -1.24 11.76
N LYS A 284 2.83 -1.80 12.96
CA LYS A 284 3.54 -1.09 14.05
C LYS A 284 4.96 -0.62 13.67
N PRO A 285 5.82 -1.43 13.02
CA PRO A 285 7.11 -0.96 12.52
C PRO A 285 6.99 0.11 11.42
N THR A 286 6.00 -0.01 10.53
CA THR A 286 5.71 1.00 9.50
C THR A 286 5.30 2.34 10.14
N ALA A 287 4.47 2.30 11.16
CA ALA A 287 4.06 3.48 11.92
C ALA A 287 5.25 4.15 12.63
N ALA A 288 6.18 3.34 13.17
CA ALA A 288 7.38 3.85 13.84
C ALA A 288 8.30 4.66 12.91
N LEU A 289 8.30 4.37 11.59
CA LEU A 289 9.02 5.17 10.61
C LEU A 289 8.58 6.63 10.60
N ASN A 290 7.34 6.93 11.03
CA ASN A 290 6.85 8.30 11.10
C ASN A 290 7.70 9.21 11.99
N CYS A 291 8.12 8.72 13.17
CA CYS A 291 9.05 9.46 14.02
C CYS A 291 10.50 9.29 13.61
N GLU A 292 10.84 8.16 13.00
CA GLU A 292 12.23 7.86 12.68
C GLU A 292 12.76 8.68 11.49
N ILE A 293 11.93 8.88 10.45
CA ILE A 293 12.37 9.49 9.20
C ILE A 293 11.27 10.14 8.35
N THR A 294 10.02 9.68 8.43
CA THR A 294 8.96 10.16 7.51
C THR A 294 8.62 11.62 7.77
N PHE A 295 8.43 12.03 9.03
CA PHE A 295 8.31 13.43 9.40
C PHE A 295 9.69 13.97 9.77
N PRO A 296 10.33 14.77 8.90
CA PRO A 296 11.61 15.38 9.25
C PRO A 296 11.45 16.35 10.41
N GLU A 297 12.48 16.49 11.23
CA GLU A 297 12.51 17.39 12.41
C GLU A 297 12.21 18.84 12.02
N GLU A 298 12.59 19.25 10.81
CA GLU A 298 12.29 20.57 10.25
C GLU A 298 10.78 20.84 10.05
N LEU A 299 9.95 19.79 10.10
CA LEU A 299 8.48 19.86 10.09
C LEU A 299 7.88 19.68 11.50
N ASP A 300 8.68 19.73 12.56
CA ASP A 300 8.17 19.71 13.93
C ASP A 300 7.65 21.09 14.35
N TRP A 301 6.37 21.33 14.08
CA TRP A 301 5.69 22.54 14.44
C TRP A 301 4.66 22.27 15.55
N ALA A 302 4.53 23.22 16.47
CA ALA A 302 3.59 23.15 17.58
C ALA A 302 2.15 23.14 17.05
N PRO A 303 1.23 22.28 17.56
CA PRO A 303 -0.12 22.06 17.00
C PRO A 303 -0.97 23.30 16.70
N ASN A 304 -0.66 24.44 17.33
CA ASN A 304 -1.39 25.71 17.22
C ASN A 304 -0.60 26.82 16.48
N SER A 305 0.47 26.50 15.76
CA SER A 305 1.24 27.50 15.03
C SER A 305 0.44 28.06 13.85
N THR A 306 0.25 29.38 13.82
CA THR A 306 -0.46 30.10 12.75
C THR A 306 0.47 30.66 11.68
N ASP A 307 1.79 30.45 11.81
CA ASP A 307 2.76 30.96 10.86
C ASP A 307 2.74 30.11 9.58
N PRO A 308 2.64 30.74 8.39
CA PRO A 308 2.81 30.03 7.13
C PRO A 308 4.27 29.60 7.00
N HIS A 309 4.58 28.39 7.47
CA HIS A 309 5.93 27.86 7.42
C HIS A 309 6.37 27.65 5.97
N PRO A 310 7.61 28.06 5.63
CA PRO A 310 8.14 27.85 4.29
C PRO A 310 8.25 26.36 4.01
N ALA A 311 7.74 25.93 2.86
CA ALA A 311 7.88 24.56 2.40
C ALA A 311 9.38 24.21 2.27
N ILE A 312 9.81 23.12 2.90
CA ILE A 312 11.21 22.66 2.87
C ILE A 312 11.46 21.76 1.66
N GLU A 313 12.69 21.76 1.13
CA GLU A 313 13.12 20.83 0.07
C GLU A 313 13.47 19.46 0.66
N LEU A 314 12.80 18.41 0.16
CA LEU A 314 12.99 17.04 0.62
C LEU A 314 13.85 16.19 -0.31
N ASP A 315 14.11 16.61 -1.56
CA ASP A 315 15.09 15.95 -2.43
C ASP A 315 16.52 16.37 -2.06
N THR A 316 16.95 15.97 -0.86
CA THR A 316 18.25 16.31 -0.28
C THR A 316 18.99 15.06 0.18
N PRO A 317 20.33 15.10 0.29
CA PRO A 317 21.09 14.01 0.89
C PRO A 317 20.65 13.66 2.33
N ARG A 318 20.17 14.65 3.10
CA ARG A 318 19.73 14.48 4.49
C ARG A 318 18.42 13.70 4.59
N TYR A 319 17.49 13.92 3.66
CA TYR A 319 16.16 13.30 3.66
C TYR A 319 16.07 12.15 2.64
N ALA A 320 15.81 12.45 1.36
CA ALA A 320 15.68 11.45 0.31
C ALA A 320 16.93 10.57 0.17
N GLY A 321 18.13 11.16 0.31
CA GLY A 321 19.39 10.43 0.28
C GLY A 321 19.52 9.41 1.41
N LYS A 322 19.09 9.74 2.64
CA LYS A 322 19.09 8.84 3.79
C LYS A 322 18.10 7.70 3.61
N ILE A 323 16.89 7.99 3.11
CA ILE A 323 15.87 6.98 2.79
C ILE A 323 16.41 5.99 1.76
N ARG A 324 16.98 6.50 0.66
CA ARG A 324 17.55 5.70 -0.43
C ARG A 324 18.73 4.85 0.04
N LYS A 325 19.68 5.43 0.78
CA LYS A 325 20.86 4.70 1.30
C LYS A 325 20.46 3.51 2.18
N ARG A 326 19.35 3.64 2.91
CA ARG A 326 18.82 2.60 3.81
C ARG A 326 17.81 1.68 3.14
N ARG A 327 17.48 1.91 1.86
CA ARG A 327 16.46 1.17 1.09
C ARG A 327 15.11 1.06 1.82
N ILE A 328 14.72 2.11 2.54
CA ILE A 328 13.51 2.09 3.38
C ILE A 328 12.26 1.91 2.51
N LEU A 329 12.17 2.68 1.42
CA LEU A 329 11.06 2.59 0.47
C LEU A 329 10.96 1.17 -0.12
N GLU A 330 12.08 0.65 -0.61
CA GLU A 330 12.16 -0.68 -1.22
C GLU A 330 11.82 -1.78 -0.22
N LYS A 331 12.25 -1.65 1.04
CA LYS A 331 11.92 -2.61 2.11
C LYS A 331 10.43 -2.61 2.42
N GLN A 332 9.78 -1.45 2.46
CA GLN A 332 8.32 -1.35 2.67
C GLN A 332 7.53 -2.00 1.53
N LEU A 333 7.92 -1.74 0.26
CA LEU A 333 7.30 -2.38 -0.91
C LEU A 333 7.49 -3.91 -0.88
N ALA A 334 8.69 -4.37 -0.48
CA ALA A 334 9.02 -5.78 -0.34
C ALA A 334 8.19 -6.46 0.76
N GLN A 335 8.10 -5.86 1.95
CA GLN A 335 7.28 -6.37 3.06
C GLN A 335 5.80 -6.46 2.68
N GLY A 336 5.27 -5.42 2.03
CA GLY A 336 3.90 -5.43 1.51
C GLY A 336 3.67 -6.57 0.52
N GLY A 337 4.61 -6.79 -0.41
CA GLY A 337 4.51 -7.86 -1.40
C GLY A 337 4.58 -9.24 -0.77
N ILE A 338 5.53 -9.46 0.13
CA ILE A 338 5.73 -10.75 0.82
C ILE A 338 4.55 -11.09 1.72
N ARG A 339 4.04 -10.15 2.52
CA ARG A 339 2.84 -10.36 3.35
C ARG A 339 1.60 -10.60 2.48
N THR A 340 1.45 -9.87 1.37
CA THR A 340 0.38 -10.12 0.40
C THR A 340 0.46 -11.53 -0.17
N ALA A 341 1.65 -12.00 -0.56
CA ALA A 341 1.84 -13.36 -1.05
C ALA A 341 1.46 -14.41 -0.01
N ALA A 342 1.93 -14.25 1.24
CA ALA A 342 1.64 -15.18 2.32
C ALA A 342 0.13 -15.29 2.60
N VAL A 343 -0.56 -14.16 2.70
CA VAL A 343 -2.02 -14.14 2.92
C VAL A 343 -2.77 -14.77 1.75
N LEU A 344 -2.43 -14.42 0.51
CA LEU A 344 -3.08 -15.00 -0.67
C LEU A 344 -2.80 -16.50 -0.82
N ASN A 345 -1.58 -16.96 -0.50
CA ASN A 345 -1.26 -18.38 -0.46
C ASN A 345 -2.08 -19.09 0.61
N GLY A 346 -2.21 -18.53 1.81
CA GLY A 346 -3.05 -19.11 2.86
C GLY A 346 -4.53 -19.22 2.47
N LEU A 347 -5.05 -18.25 1.71
CA LEU A 347 -6.45 -18.22 1.27
C LEU A 347 -6.75 -19.15 0.10
N PHE A 348 -5.85 -19.25 -0.88
CA PHE A 348 -6.14 -19.84 -2.19
C PHE A 348 -5.23 -21.01 -2.58
N ALA A 349 -4.15 -21.30 -1.86
CA ALA A 349 -3.34 -22.48 -2.19
C ALA A 349 -4.12 -23.76 -1.90
N ASN A 350 -3.92 -24.79 -2.73
CA ASN A 350 -4.50 -26.11 -2.47
C ASN A 350 -3.86 -26.71 -1.21
N GLU A 351 -4.57 -27.58 -0.49
CA GLU A 351 -4.10 -28.19 0.76
C GLU A 351 -2.72 -28.88 0.61
N ASP A 352 -2.50 -29.58 -0.50
CA ASP A 352 -1.21 -30.21 -0.82
C ASP A 352 -0.06 -29.18 -0.92
N THR A 353 -0.38 -27.97 -1.38
CA THR A 353 0.61 -26.90 -1.57
C THR A 353 0.87 -26.11 -0.29
N LYS A 354 -0.12 -26.00 0.61
CA LYS A 354 0.05 -25.37 1.93
C LYS A 354 1.13 -26.08 2.77
N GLN A 355 1.38 -27.37 2.54
CA GLN A 355 2.44 -28.13 3.22
C GLN A 355 3.86 -27.69 2.85
N THR A 356 4.03 -26.97 1.74
CA THR A 356 5.34 -26.50 1.27
C THR A 356 5.76 -25.14 1.85
N GLY A 357 4.94 -24.57 2.75
CA GLY A 357 5.17 -23.28 3.40
C GLY A 357 4.32 -22.14 2.84
N PHE A 358 4.31 -21.01 3.55
CA PHE A 358 3.48 -19.84 3.24
C PHE A 358 3.97 -19.02 2.04
N LEU A 359 5.23 -19.20 1.61
CA LEU A 359 5.81 -18.51 0.45
C LEU A 359 6.40 -19.53 -0.51
N TYR A 360 6.19 -19.31 -1.81
CA TYR A 360 6.97 -20.00 -2.84
C TYR A 360 8.24 -19.19 -3.11
N ILE A 361 9.40 -19.69 -2.67
CA ILE A 361 10.68 -19.02 -2.91
C ILE A 361 11.12 -19.27 -4.36
N PRO A 362 11.33 -18.23 -5.19
CA PRO A 362 11.78 -18.42 -6.56
C PRO A 362 13.19 -19.03 -6.58
N GLU A 363 13.39 -20.02 -7.45
CA GLU A 363 14.72 -20.51 -7.79
C GLU A 363 15.47 -19.47 -8.62
N VAL A 364 16.79 -19.37 -8.40
CA VAL A 364 17.66 -18.32 -8.92
C VAL A 364 18.96 -18.92 -9.43
#